data_AF-A0A4S4KPI1-F1
#
_entry.id   AF-A0A4S4KPI1-F1
#
_cell.length_a   1.000
_cell.length_b   1.000
_cell.length_c   1.000
_cell.angle_alpha   90.00
_cell.angle_beta   90.00
_cell.angle_gamma   90.00
#
_symmetry.space_group_name_H-M   'P 1'
#
loop_
_entity.id
_entity.type
_entity.pdbx_description
1 polymer ?
#
loop_
_entity_poly.entity_id
_entity_poly.type
_entity_poly.pdbx_seq_one_letter_code
_entity_poly.pdbx_strand_id
1 'polypeptide(L)'
;MILSVLDVTDPSLACNVGGDAPAGLTAEAAAGSTVTFTMIRWPDDHLGPVDHYMASCEGSCTQFDATNAKWFKLDEDGYDNGVWASTKLIQNNLSASTTIPADLKPGEYLIRHEIIALHSPGQPQFYPACAQVKVTGSGTQSPSSADLVDIPGVYDTTVFPDIWADSFHSFTNPGPPVAFSSSGSNTGSEPVFGRIKLQGTRTNLVGSFCETQSLIKCCLSSFPDKHWQWHMSQSQGQATGNI
;
A
#
# COMPACT_ATOMS: atom_id res chain seq x y z
N MET A 1 -14.59 15.49 6.10
CA MET A 1 -15.03 14.21 5.49
C MET A 1 -13.99 13.88 4.43
N ILE A 2 -13.40 12.66 4.34
CA ILE A 2 -12.67 12.32 3.11
C ILE A 2 -13.72 12.43 2.02
N LEU A 3 -13.39 13.19 1.00
CA LEU A 3 -14.18 13.18 -0.21
C LEU A 3 -13.95 11.81 -0.84
N SER A 4 -14.96 10.94 -0.71
CA SER A 4 -15.01 9.74 -1.53
C SER A 4 -15.08 10.19 -2.99
N VAL A 5 -14.29 9.57 -3.84
CA VAL A 5 -14.52 9.64 -5.28
C VAL A 5 -15.69 8.69 -5.58
N LEU A 6 -16.66 9.13 -6.38
CA LEU A 6 -17.89 8.38 -6.65
C LEU A 6 -18.00 7.90 -8.10
N ASP A 7 -17.29 8.55 -9.02
CA ASP A 7 -17.29 8.25 -10.44
C ASP A 7 -15.99 7.53 -10.81
N VAL A 8 -16.11 6.36 -11.44
CA VAL A 8 -14.98 5.54 -11.88
C VAL A 8 -14.13 6.20 -12.98
N THR A 9 -14.66 7.25 -13.61
CA THR A 9 -13.98 8.06 -14.63
C THR A 9 -13.37 9.34 -14.09
N ASP A 10 -13.54 9.66 -12.80
CA ASP A 10 -13.00 10.89 -12.19
C ASP A 10 -11.46 10.84 -12.16
N PRO A 11 -10.75 11.86 -12.68
CA PRO A 11 -9.28 11.93 -12.59
C PRO A 11 -8.75 11.85 -11.15
N SER A 12 -9.54 12.30 -10.18
CA SER A 12 -9.23 12.23 -8.74
C SER A 12 -9.16 10.79 -8.23
N LEU A 13 -9.59 9.79 -9.00
CA LEU A 13 -9.50 8.38 -8.61
C LEU A 13 -8.05 7.90 -8.44
N ALA A 14 -7.08 8.54 -9.12
CA ALA A 14 -5.67 8.24 -8.99
C ALA A 14 -5.16 8.52 -7.56
N CYS A 15 -5.29 9.76 -7.09
CA CYS A 15 -4.65 10.23 -5.85
C CYS A 15 -5.54 11.10 -4.95
N ASN A 16 -6.86 11.03 -5.13
CA ASN A 16 -7.88 11.88 -4.51
C ASN A 16 -7.89 13.33 -5.03
N VAL A 17 -8.90 14.10 -4.64
CA VAL A 17 -9.11 15.49 -5.06
C VAL A 17 -7.90 16.34 -4.67
N GLY A 18 -7.23 16.94 -5.66
CA GLY A 18 -6.00 17.72 -5.47
C GLY A 18 -4.72 16.89 -5.30
N GLY A 19 -4.81 15.57 -5.50
CA GLY A 19 -3.67 14.65 -5.47
C GLY A 19 -2.89 14.55 -6.78
N ASP A 20 -3.33 15.26 -7.82
CA ASP A 20 -2.61 15.48 -9.08
C ASP A 20 -1.38 16.38 -8.90
N ALA A 21 -1.38 17.24 -7.88
CA ALA A 21 -0.25 18.06 -7.51
C ALA A 21 0.81 17.26 -6.71
N PRO A 22 2.09 17.27 -7.13
CA PRO A 22 3.15 16.61 -6.38
C PRO A 22 3.28 17.06 -4.93
N ALA A 23 3.62 16.13 -4.04
CA ALA A 23 4.04 16.45 -2.69
C ALA A 23 5.48 16.99 -2.70
N GLY A 24 5.78 17.94 -1.80
CA GLY A 24 7.12 18.52 -1.69
C GLY A 24 8.18 17.60 -1.07
N LEU A 25 7.80 16.41 -0.61
CA LEU A 25 8.67 15.46 0.10
C LEU A 25 8.51 14.05 -0.47
N THR A 26 9.64 13.34 -0.55
CA THR A 26 9.72 11.94 -0.96
C THR A 26 10.34 11.14 0.17
N ALA A 27 9.70 10.05 0.58
CA ALA A 27 10.22 9.14 1.60
C ALA A 27 11.22 8.15 0.98
N GLU A 28 12.26 7.75 1.69
CA GLU A 28 13.20 6.74 1.17
C GLU A 28 12.90 5.37 1.76
N ALA A 29 12.79 4.34 0.91
CA ALA A 29 12.53 2.95 1.30
C ALA A 29 13.41 1.99 0.49
N ALA A 30 13.89 0.90 1.10
CA ALA A 30 14.57 -0.15 0.34
C ALA A 30 13.54 -1.07 -0.32
N ALA A 31 13.84 -1.56 -1.53
CA ALA A 31 13.11 -2.69 -2.11
C ALA A 31 13.06 -3.86 -1.10
N GLY A 32 11.90 -4.52 -0.99
CA GLY A 32 11.62 -5.54 0.03
C GLY A 32 11.16 -4.98 1.39
N SER A 33 11.15 -3.66 1.59
CA SER A 33 10.62 -3.07 2.83
C SER A 33 9.10 -3.15 2.87
N THR A 34 8.56 -3.33 4.08
CA THR A 34 7.13 -3.21 4.33
C THR A 34 6.78 -1.75 4.51
N VAL A 35 5.72 -1.31 3.82
CA VAL A 35 5.11 0.01 3.93
C VAL A 35 3.74 -0.17 4.59
N THR A 36 3.51 0.55 5.68
CA THR A 36 2.25 0.50 6.43
C THR A 36 1.50 1.82 6.26
N PHE A 37 0.24 1.73 5.84
CA PHE A 37 -0.72 2.81 5.77
C PHE A 37 -1.61 2.76 7.00
N THR A 38 -1.59 3.82 7.80
CA THR A 38 -2.44 3.96 9.00
C THR A 38 -3.42 5.09 8.83
N MET A 39 -4.67 4.84 9.21
CA MET A 39 -5.77 5.79 9.14
C MET A 39 -6.10 6.31 10.55
N ILE A 40 -6.61 7.55 10.62
CA ILE A 40 -7.13 8.08 11.88
C ILE A 40 -8.47 7.42 12.27
N ARG A 41 -9.28 7.06 11.28
CA ARG A 41 -10.60 6.45 11.46
C ARG A 41 -10.96 5.63 10.22
N TRP A 42 -11.85 4.66 10.38
CA TRP A 42 -12.63 4.05 9.29
C TRP A 42 -13.99 3.60 9.87
N PRO A 43 -15.14 3.95 9.26
CA PRO A 43 -16.44 3.44 9.69
C PRO A 43 -16.53 1.92 9.49
N ASP A 44 -17.11 1.20 10.44
CA ASP A 44 -17.23 -0.26 10.41
C ASP A 44 -18.25 -0.77 9.40
N ASP A 45 -19.21 0.07 9.02
CA ASP A 45 -20.18 -0.19 7.96
C ASP A 45 -19.60 0.00 6.55
N HIS A 46 -18.44 0.65 6.38
CA HIS A 46 -17.79 0.86 5.08
C HIS A 46 -17.00 -0.40 4.66
N LEU A 47 -17.76 -1.45 4.37
CA LEU A 47 -17.26 -2.76 3.98
C LEU A 47 -16.76 -2.78 2.53
N GLY A 48 -15.66 -3.49 2.29
CA GLY A 48 -15.08 -3.63 0.96
C GLY A 48 -13.57 -3.94 0.96
N PRO A 49 -12.99 -4.09 -0.24
CA PRO A 49 -11.60 -4.47 -0.44
C PRO A 49 -10.60 -3.35 -0.12
N VAL A 50 -9.34 -3.74 0.02
CA VAL A 50 -8.18 -2.85 0.17
C VAL A 50 -7.13 -3.25 -0.86
N ASP A 51 -6.68 -2.30 -1.67
CA ASP A 51 -5.69 -2.54 -2.73
C ASP A 51 -4.51 -1.55 -2.62
N HIS A 52 -3.32 -2.00 -2.98
CA HIS A 52 -2.13 -1.15 -3.06
C HIS A 52 -1.49 -1.20 -4.45
N TYR A 53 -1.07 -0.04 -4.93
CA TYR A 53 -0.46 0.13 -6.24
C TYR A 53 0.83 0.95 -6.15
N MET A 54 1.67 0.83 -7.17
CA MET A 54 2.79 1.74 -7.40
C MET A 54 2.82 2.22 -8.85
N ALA A 55 3.39 3.38 -9.08
CA ALA A 55 3.66 3.91 -10.42
C ALA A 55 5.04 4.59 -10.44
N SER A 56 5.83 4.32 -11.47
CA SER A 56 7.13 5.00 -11.66
C SER A 56 6.89 6.46 -12.01
N CYS A 57 7.63 7.37 -11.37
CA CYS A 57 7.63 8.79 -11.73
C CYS A 57 8.56 9.11 -12.91
N GLU A 58 9.27 8.09 -13.43
CA GLU A 58 10.23 8.21 -14.55
C GLU A 58 11.31 9.29 -14.34
N GLY A 59 11.58 9.61 -13.08
CA GLY A 59 12.33 10.78 -12.67
C GLY A 59 11.96 11.17 -11.25
N SER A 60 11.82 12.48 -11.00
CA SER A 60 11.47 13.03 -9.69
C SER A 60 9.96 13.07 -9.49
N CYS A 61 9.44 12.45 -8.43
CA CYS A 61 8.00 12.49 -8.15
C CYS A 61 7.51 13.89 -7.78
N THR A 62 8.40 14.75 -7.25
CA THR A 62 8.06 16.14 -6.90
C THR A 62 7.69 17.01 -8.12
N GLN A 63 7.87 16.51 -9.34
CA GLN A 63 7.52 17.18 -10.61
C GLN A 63 6.60 16.32 -11.48
N PHE A 64 6.09 15.20 -10.95
CA PHE A 64 5.37 14.20 -11.72
C PHE A 64 3.85 14.38 -11.60
N ASP A 65 3.16 14.44 -12.73
CA ASP A 65 1.70 14.47 -12.78
C ASP A 65 1.13 13.05 -12.71
N ALA A 66 0.41 12.76 -11.62
CA ALA A 66 -0.19 11.45 -11.37
C ALA A 66 -1.29 11.06 -12.36
N THR A 67 -1.84 12.01 -13.14
CA THR A 67 -2.95 11.77 -14.08
C THR A 67 -2.59 10.76 -15.18
N ASN A 68 -1.31 10.70 -15.59
CA ASN A 68 -0.82 9.79 -16.63
C ASN A 68 0.02 8.65 -16.06
N ALA A 69 -0.03 8.45 -14.74
CA ALA A 69 0.70 7.41 -14.07
C ALA A 69 0.27 6.02 -14.57
N LYS A 70 1.24 5.16 -14.86
CA LYS A 70 1.01 3.74 -15.16
C LYS A 70 1.17 2.94 -13.89
N TRP A 71 0.05 2.44 -13.37
CA TRP A 71 -0.03 1.77 -12.08
C TRP A 71 0.14 0.27 -12.23
N PHE A 72 0.90 -0.35 -11.34
CA PHE A 72 0.93 -1.80 -11.15
C PHE A 72 0.49 -2.14 -9.74
N LYS A 73 -0.25 -3.24 -9.57
CA LYS A 73 -0.76 -3.67 -8.27
C LYS A 73 0.32 -4.39 -7.48
N LEU A 74 0.52 -4.00 -6.22
CA LEU A 74 1.46 -4.62 -5.28
C LEU A 74 0.82 -5.81 -4.55
N ASP A 75 -0.40 -5.61 -4.07
CA ASP A 75 -1.22 -6.62 -3.42
C ASP A 75 -2.69 -6.17 -3.42
N GLU A 76 -3.54 -7.08 -2.97
CA GLU A 76 -4.97 -6.87 -2.73
C GLU A 76 -5.43 -7.75 -1.57
N ASP A 77 -6.37 -7.25 -0.77
CA ASP A 77 -7.13 -8.03 0.19
C ASP A 77 -8.63 -7.78 -0.06
N GLY A 78 -9.39 -8.86 -0.11
CA GLY A 78 -10.77 -8.87 -0.58
C GLY A 78 -11.79 -9.32 0.47
N TYR A 79 -12.87 -9.92 -0.03
CA TYR A 79 -13.81 -10.67 0.80
C TYR A 79 -13.35 -12.11 0.93
N ASP A 80 -13.01 -12.53 2.14
CA ASP A 80 -12.60 -13.91 2.43
C ASP A 80 -13.25 -14.40 3.72
N ASN A 81 -13.80 -15.62 3.68
CA ASN A 81 -14.42 -16.28 4.84
C ASN A 81 -15.43 -15.42 5.62
N GLY A 82 -16.25 -14.63 4.92
CA GLY A 82 -17.25 -13.76 5.57
C GLY A 82 -16.74 -12.40 6.01
N VAL A 83 -15.45 -12.09 5.81
CA VAL A 83 -14.78 -10.91 6.35
C VAL A 83 -14.16 -10.08 5.22
N TRP A 84 -14.47 -8.79 5.22
CA TRP A 84 -13.86 -7.82 4.29
C TRP A 84 -12.50 -7.33 4.79
N ALA A 85 -11.61 -6.99 3.86
CA ALA A 85 -10.33 -6.37 4.16
C ALA A 85 -10.43 -5.10 5.02
N SER A 86 -11.42 -4.25 4.78
CA SER A 86 -11.73 -3.09 5.64
C SER A 86 -12.01 -3.46 7.10
N THR A 87 -12.66 -4.60 7.37
CA THR A 87 -12.86 -5.11 8.73
C THR A 87 -11.54 -5.58 9.35
N LYS A 88 -10.71 -6.30 8.58
CA LYS A 88 -9.37 -6.72 9.02
C LYS A 88 -8.47 -5.51 9.32
N LEU A 89 -8.56 -4.46 8.51
CA LEU A 89 -7.88 -3.18 8.71
C LEU A 89 -8.27 -2.54 10.05
N ILE A 90 -9.57 -2.50 10.40
CA ILE A 90 -10.03 -1.99 11.69
C ILE A 90 -9.44 -2.81 12.84
N GLN A 91 -9.46 -4.14 12.72
CA GLN A 91 -8.88 -5.06 13.71
C GLN A 91 -7.37 -4.88 13.85
N ASN A 92 -6.69 -4.47 12.78
CA ASN A 92 -5.26 -4.20 12.76
C ASN A 92 -4.92 -2.73 13.11
N ASN A 93 -5.60 -2.15 14.10
CA ASN A 93 -5.38 -0.77 14.54
C ASN A 93 -5.44 0.24 13.38
N LEU A 94 -6.45 0.12 12.53
CA LEU A 94 -6.68 1.00 11.38
C LEU A 94 -5.49 1.05 10.41
N SER A 95 -4.83 -0.10 10.22
CA SER A 95 -3.63 -0.19 9.39
C SER A 95 -3.70 -1.30 8.34
N ALA A 96 -3.22 -1.00 7.13
CA ALA A 96 -2.96 -1.95 6.07
C ALA A 96 -1.47 -1.87 5.69
N SER A 97 -0.87 -2.99 5.30
CA SER A 97 0.55 -3.02 4.93
C SER A 97 0.75 -3.75 3.61
N THR A 98 1.71 -3.27 2.84
CA THR A 98 2.16 -3.87 1.59
C THR A 98 3.69 -3.95 1.60
N THR A 99 4.27 -4.76 0.71
CA THR A 99 5.72 -4.90 0.58
C THR A 99 6.18 -4.41 -0.78
N ILE A 100 7.17 -3.52 -0.80
CA ILE A 100 7.81 -3.10 -2.05
C ILE A 100 8.51 -4.33 -2.64
N PRO A 101 8.31 -4.70 -3.92
CA PRO A 101 8.91 -5.90 -4.48
C PRO A 101 10.44 -5.86 -4.36
N ALA A 102 11.05 -6.94 -3.87
CA ALA A 102 12.48 -6.98 -3.55
C ALA A 102 13.39 -6.75 -4.78
N ASP A 103 12.94 -7.18 -5.96
CA ASP A 103 13.67 -7.03 -7.22
C ASP A 103 13.25 -5.77 -8.02
N LEU A 104 12.41 -4.90 -7.44
CA LEU A 104 11.99 -3.66 -8.09
C LEU A 104 13.19 -2.75 -8.35
N LYS A 105 13.29 -2.25 -9.58
CA LYS A 105 14.34 -1.31 -9.99
C LYS A 105 14.31 -0.04 -9.11
N PRO A 106 15.47 0.43 -8.60
CA PRO A 106 15.55 1.69 -7.88
C PRO A 106 15.05 2.89 -8.70
N GLY A 107 14.40 3.84 -8.03
CA GLY A 107 13.79 5.02 -8.66
C GLY A 107 12.82 5.72 -7.72
N GLU A 108 12.24 6.84 -8.13
CA GLU A 108 11.11 7.43 -7.42
C GLU A 108 9.78 6.94 -8.00
N TYR A 109 8.87 6.61 -7.09
CA TYR A 109 7.57 6.04 -7.39
C TYR A 109 6.49 6.76 -6.58
N LEU A 110 5.30 6.86 -7.16
CA LEU A 110 4.08 7.00 -6.37
C LEU A 110 3.73 5.63 -5.80
N ILE A 111 3.30 5.60 -4.53
CA ILE A 111 2.64 4.46 -3.93
C ILE A 111 1.24 4.88 -3.50
N ARG A 112 0.25 4.07 -3.86
CA ARG A 112 -1.18 4.35 -3.71
C ARG A 112 -1.81 3.27 -2.84
N HIS A 113 -2.60 3.70 -1.87
CA HIS A 113 -3.50 2.88 -1.08
C HIS A 113 -4.94 3.24 -1.45
N GLU A 114 -5.81 2.25 -1.55
CA GLU A 114 -7.23 2.47 -1.76
C GLU A 114 -8.08 1.50 -0.96
N ILE A 115 -9.18 2.02 -0.44
CA ILE A 115 -10.30 1.23 0.04
C ILE A 115 -11.51 1.55 -0.83
N ILE A 116 -12.23 0.51 -1.27
CA ILE A 116 -13.49 0.67 -1.99
C ILE A 116 -14.60 0.31 -1.03
N ALA A 117 -15.42 1.27 -0.59
CA ALA A 117 -16.58 0.96 0.26
C ALA A 117 -17.80 0.61 -0.60
N LEU A 118 -18.38 -0.56 -0.34
CA LEU A 118 -19.47 -1.19 -1.09
C LEU A 118 -20.79 -1.26 -0.29
N HIS A 119 -20.84 -0.57 0.86
CA HIS A 119 -21.97 -0.59 1.78
C HIS A 119 -23.27 -0.03 1.17
N SER A 120 -23.16 0.80 0.14
CA SER A 120 -24.28 1.31 -0.65
C SER A 120 -24.39 0.50 -1.94
N PRO A 121 -25.42 -0.36 -2.12
CA PRO A 121 -25.55 -1.20 -3.31
C PRO A 121 -25.53 -0.40 -4.61
N GLY A 122 -24.68 -0.82 -5.56
CA GLY A 122 -24.51 -0.18 -6.86
C GLY A 122 -23.89 1.21 -6.83
N GLN A 123 -23.43 1.70 -5.67
CA GLN A 123 -22.85 3.04 -5.48
C GLN A 123 -21.52 2.91 -4.72
N PRO A 124 -20.46 2.39 -5.37
CA PRO A 124 -19.14 2.27 -4.74
C PRO A 124 -18.60 3.65 -4.34
N GLN A 125 -17.86 3.69 -3.25
CA GLN A 125 -17.16 4.89 -2.79
C GLN A 125 -15.66 4.59 -2.71
N PHE A 126 -14.86 5.34 -3.46
CA PHE A 126 -13.42 5.12 -3.57
C PHE A 126 -12.66 6.06 -2.63
N TYR A 127 -11.70 5.52 -1.88
CA TYR A 127 -10.86 6.26 -0.94
C TYR A 127 -9.38 6.11 -1.28
N PRO A 128 -8.92 6.66 -2.41
CA PRO A 128 -7.50 6.64 -2.78
C PRO A 128 -6.68 7.61 -1.92
N ALA A 129 -5.43 7.25 -1.68
CA ALA A 129 -4.40 8.12 -1.11
C ALA A 129 -3.03 7.76 -1.69
N CYS A 130 -2.25 8.77 -2.08
CA CYS A 130 -0.92 8.59 -2.65
C CYS A 130 0.17 9.18 -1.75
N ALA A 131 1.37 8.60 -1.82
CA ALA A 131 2.60 9.22 -1.34
C ALA A 131 3.75 8.98 -2.32
N GLN A 132 4.84 9.73 -2.13
CA GLN A 132 6.05 9.62 -2.93
C GLN A 132 7.10 8.80 -2.18
N VAL A 133 7.64 7.78 -2.83
CA VAL A 133 8.70 6.92 -2.30
C VAL A 133 9.87 6.80 -3.27
N LYS A 134 11.08 7.04 -2.77
CA LYS A 134 12.34 6.75 -3.44
C LYS A 134 12.78 5.35 -3.03
N VAL A 135 12.64 4.41 -3.95
CA VAL A 135 13.05 3.02 -3.78
C VAL A 135 14.56 2.91 -4.00
N THR A 136 15.26 2.38 -2.99
CA THR A 136 16.68 2.04 -3.03
C THR A 136 16.87 0.53 -3.13
N GLY A 137 18.07 0.08 -3.51
CA GLY A 137 18.41 -1.34 -3.65
C GLY A 137 19.19 -1.62 -4.93
N SER A 138 19.21 -2.89 -5.33
CA SER A 138 19.90 -3.37 -6.53
C SER A 138 18.99 -4.16 -7.48
N GLY A 139 17.68 -4.10 -7.26
CA GLY A 139 16.69 -4.71 -8.14
C GLY A 139 16.83 -4.21 -9.58
N THR A 140 16.42 -5.03 -10.53
CA THR A 140 16.50 -4.71 -11.97
C THR A 140 15.17 -4.89 -12.69
N GLN A 141 14.17 -5.44 -12.01
CA GLN A 141 12.88 -5.74 -12.60
C GLN A 141 11.99 -4.49 -12.62
N SER A 142 11.24 -4.35 -13.71
CA SER A 142 10.17 -3.38 -13.88
C SER A 142 8.88 -4.14 -14.17
N PRO A 143 7.69 -3.60 -13.80
CA PRO A 143 6.42 -4.20 -14.19
C PRO A 143 6.36 -4.33 -15.71
N SER A 144 5.80 -5.43 -16.21
CA SER A 144 5.59 -5.60 -17.64
C SER A 144 4.46 -4.70 -18.12
N SER A 145 4.34 -4.47 -19.43
CA SER A 145 3.21 -3.69 -19.97
C SER A 145 1.85 -4.32 -19.67
N ALA A 146 1.80 -5.62 -19.36
CA ALA A 146 0.57 -6.33 -18.98
C ALA A 146 0.18 -6.12 -17.51
N ASP A 147 1.14 -5.70 -16.67
CA ASP A 147 0.89 -5.39 -15.25
C ASP A 147 0.43 -3.94 -15.04
N LEU A 148 0.53 -3.11 -16.10
CA LEU A 148 0.29 -1.67 -16.04
C LEU A 148 -1.15 -1.32 -16.44
N VAL A 149 -1.81 -0.50 -15.62
CA VAL A 149 -3.15 0.03 -15.85
C VAL A 149 -3.21 1.54 -15.66
N ASP A 150 -4.25 2.14 -16.23
CA ASP A 150 -4.63 3.53 -15.99
C ASP A 150 -5.63 3.62 -14.84
N ILE A 151 -5.49 4.67 -14.03
CA ILE A 151 -6.47 5.05 -13.00
C ILE A 151 -6.73 6.54 -13.20
N PRO A 152 -7.93 6.96 -13.65
CA PRO A 152 -9.14 6.16 -13.91
C PRO A 152 -9.05 5.20 -15.12
N GLY A 153 -9.95 4.21 -15.18
CA GLY A 153 -10.03 3.18 -16.23
C GLY A 153 -9.98 1.73 -15.70
N VAL A 154 -9.31 1.53 -14.57
CA VAL A 154 -9.18 0.21 -13.90
C VAL A 154 -10.52 -0.43 -13.51
N TYR A 155 -11.61 0.35 -13.39
CA TYR A 155 -12.93 -0.10 -12.97
C TYR A 155 -14.00 -0.13 -14.07
N ASP A 156 -13.65 0.15 -15.32
CA ASP A 156 -14.61 0.28 -16.44
C ASP A 156 -15.41 -1.00 -16.71
N THR A 157 -14.85 -2.16 -16.36
CA THR A 157 -15.48 -3.49 -16.54
C THR A 157 -16.00 -4.08 -15.24
N THR A 158 -15.88 -3.36 -14.13
CA THR A 158 -16.24 -3.87 -12.80
C THR A 158 -17.74 -3.75 -12.58
N VAL A 159 -18.34 -4.88 -12.20
CA VAL A 159 -19.73 -4.92 -11.69
C VAL A 159 -19.68 -4.94 -10.17
N PHE A 160 -20.03 -3.82 -9.54
CA PHE A 160 -20.06 -3.73 -8.08
C PHE A 160 -21.31 -4.43 -7.51
N PRO A 161 -21.16 -5.32 -6.51
CA PRO A 161 -22.25 -6.15 -6.01
C PRO A 161 -23.17 -5.40 -5.04
N ASP A 162 -24.36 -5.96 -4.80
CA ASP A 162 -25.10 -5.74 -3.55
C ASP A 162 -24.56 -6.72 -2.50
N ILE A 163 -23.76 -6.21 -1.56
CA ILE A 163 -23.09 -7.03 -0.53
C ILE A 163 -24.05 -7.54 0.56
N TRP A 164 -25.29 -7.04 0.58
CA TRP A 164 -26.31 -7.41 1.57
C TRP A 164 -27.30 -8.46 1.06
N ALA A 165 -27.25 -8.78 -0.23
CA ALA A 165 -28.10 -9.79 -0.82
C ALA A 165 -27.75 -11.19 -0.30
N ASP A 166 -28.76 -12.02 -0.01
CA ASP A 166 -28.56 -13.40 0.44
C ASP A 166 -27.72 -14.25 -0.54
N SER A 167 -27.69 -13.86 -1.82
CA SER A 167 -26.90 -14.49 -2.88
C SER A 167 -25.42 -14.08 -2.91
N PHE A 168 -25.02 -13.08 -2.13
CA PHE A 168 -23.64 -12.60 -2.11
C PHE A 168 -22.75 -13.53 -1.28
N HIS A 169 -21.77 -14.15 -1.95
CA HIS A 169 -20.82 -15.07 -1.29
C HIS A 169 -19.37 -14.83 -1.67
N SER A 170 -19.10 -14.02 -2.70
CA SER A 170 -17.75 -13.77 -3.20
C SER A 170 -17.70 -12.46 -3.98
N PHE A 171 -16.54 -11.81 -3.95
CA PHE A 171 -16.23 -10.67 -4.80
C PHE A 171 -14.78 -10.80 -5.27
N THR A 172 -14.58 -10.74 -6.59
CA THR A 172 -13.23 -10.67 -7.16
C THR A 172 -12.81 -9.21 -7.12
N ASN A 173 -11.69 -8.92 -6.45
CA ASN A 173 -11.13 -7.58 -6.42
C ASN A 173 -10.86 -7.09 -7.85
N PRO A 174 -11.25 -5.84 -8.17
CA PRO A 174 -11.07 -5.31 -9.51
C PRO A 174 -9.61 -4.92 -9.79
N GLY A 175 -9.29 -4.72 -11.07
CA GLY A 175 -7.98 -4.28 -11.53
C GLY A 175 -7.04 -5.41 -11.98
N PRO A 176 -5.77 -5.10 -12.25
CA PRO A 176 -4.83 -6.07 -12.80
C PRO A 176 -4.46 -7.12 -11.74
N PRO A 177 -3.88 -8.26 -12.15
CA PRO A 177 -3.22 -9.17 -11.22
C PRO A 177 -2.11 -8.47 -10.43
N VAL A 178 -1.77 -9.04 -9.28
CA VAL A 178 -0.59 -8.61 -8.51
C VAL A 178 0.67 -8.78 -9.36
N ALA A 179 1.39 -7.69 -9.58
CA ALA A 179 2.62 -7.68 -10.35
C ALA A 179 3.71 -8.52 -9.66
N PHE A 180 4.69 -8.98 -10.43
CA PHE A 180 5.82 -9.79 -9.95
C PHE A 180 5.46 -11.17 -9.35
N SER A 181 4.18 -11.54 -9.28
CA SER A 181 3.70 -12.84 -8.77
C SER A 181 4.17 -14.06 -9.58
N SER A 182 4.58 -13.85 -10.85
CA SER A 182 5.14 -14.88 -11.73
C SER A 182 6.67 -15.05 -11.61
N SER A 183 7.33 -14.27 -10.76
CA SER A 183 8.77 -14.33 -10.51
C SER A 183 9.10 -15.45 -9.50
N GLY A 184 8.91 -16.70 -9.92
CA GLY A 184 9.51 -17.91 -9.32
C GLY A 184 9.53 -18.01 -7.79
N SER A 185 8.56 -18.74 -7.24
CA SER A 185 8.63 -19.30 -5.88
C SER A 185 9.97 -19.99 -5.64
N ASN A 186 10.86 -19.38 -4.84
CA ASN A 186 11.80 -20.16 -4.04
C ASN A 186 11.05 -20.64 -2.80
N THR A 187 10.51 -21.84 -2.92
CA THR A 187 9.96 -22.61 -1.81
C THR A 187 11.01 -22.76 -0.69
N GLY A 188 10.63 -22.38 0.53
CA GLY A 188 11.08 -23.06 1.74
C GLY A 188 12.14 -22.34 2.59
N SER A 189 11.69 -21.64 3.62
CA SER A 189 12.19 -21.88 4.98
C SER A 189 11.18 -21.38 6.01
N GLU A 190 10.42 -22.33 6.56
CA GLU A 190 9.75 -22.19 7.85
C GLU A 190 10.72 -21.58 8.89
N PRO A 191 10.26 -20.67 9.77
CA PRO A 191 11.08 -20.19 10.87
C PRO A 191 11.27 -21.32 11.89
N VAL A 192 12.42 -22.00 11.82
CA VAL A 192 12.85 -22.90 12.89
C VAL A 192 13.10 -22.06 14.15
N PHE A 193 12.19 -22.13 15.12
CA PHE A 193 12.41 -21.65 16.47
C PHE A 193 13.52 -22.48 17.15
N GLY A 194 14.77 -22.13 16.87
CA GLY A 194 15.93 -22.63 17.60
C GLY A 194 15.95 -22.06 19.02
N ARG A 195 15.66 -22.90 20.02
CA ARG A 195 15.90 -22.55 21.43
C ARG A 195 17.41 -22.43 21.67
N ILE A 196 17.93 -21.21 21.69
CA ILE A 196 19.31 -20.96 22.13
C ILE A 196 19.35 -20.90 23.65
N LYS A 197 20.10 -21.83 24.27
CA LYS A 197 20.52 -21.77 25.67
C LYS A 197 21.48 -20.58 25.84
N LEU A 198 21.12 -19.62 26.68
CA LEU A 198 22.02 -18.54 27.09
C LEU A 198 22.99 -19.05 28.18
N GLN A 199 24.30 -19.01 27.91
CA GLN A 199 25.38 -19.15 28.88
C GLN A 199 26.32 -17.95 28.78
N GLY A 200 26.45 -17.18 29.89
CA GLY A 200 27.53 -16.22 30.22
C GLY A 200 27.66 -14.99 29.29
N THR A 201 28.09 -13.80 29.71
CA THR A 201 28.60 -13.26 30.97
C THR A 201 28.44 -11.74 30.85
N ARG A 202 28.16 -11.05 31.97
CA ARG A 202 28.02 -9.58 32.00
C ARG A 202 29.34 -8.88 31.68
N THR A 203 29.32 -7.96 30.74
CA THR A 203 30.26 -6.82 30.69
C THR A 203 29.51 -5.56 30.28
N ASN A 204 29.59 -4.54 31.13
CA ASN A 204 29.09 -3.20 30.88
C ASN A 204 29.90 -2.53 29.77
N LEU A 205 29.24 -2.06 28.72
CA LEU A 205 29.76 -1.01 27.84
C LEU A 205 28.73 0.12 27.81
N VAL A 206 29.15 1.24 28.39
CA VAL A 206 28.48 2.53 28.30
C VAL A 206 28.77 3.06 26.90
N GLY A 207 27.73 3.19 26.08
CA GLY A 207 27.83 3.74 24.73
C GLY A 207 26.45 4.18 24.28
N SER A 208 26.28 5.50 24.10
CA SER A 208 25.08 6.11 23.54
C SER A 208 24.83 5.56 22.13
N PHE A 209 23.84 4.69 21.99
CA PHE A 209 23.25 4.38 20.68
C PHE A 209 22.03 5.28 20.53
N CYS A 210 22.13 6.23 19.61
CA CYS A 210 21.00 6.99 19.11
C CYS A 210 20.01 6.00 18.52
N GLU A 211 18.89 5.84 19.21
CA GLU A 211 17.78 4.98 18.84
C GLU A 211 17.09 5.58 17.60
N THR A 212 17.60 5.27 16.41
CA THR A 212 16.87 5.50 15.16
C THR A 212 15.84 4.39 14.97
N GLN A 213 14.85 4.34 15.85
CA GLN A 213 13.56 3.79 15.45
C GLN A 213 12.97 4.78 14.44
N SER A 214 13.01 4.37 13.18
CA SER A 214 12.62 5.12 11.98
C SER A 214 11.15 5.55 12.03
N LEU A 215 10.87 6.62 12.78
CA LEU A 215 9.66 7.42 12.62
C LEU A 215 9.82 8.34 11.40
N ILE A 216 9.83 7.76 10.20
CA ILE A 216 9.57 8.54 9.00
C ILE A 216 8.04 8.69 8.94
N LYS A 217 7.52 9.75 9.57
CA LYS A 217 6.20 10.28 9.22
C LYS A 217 6.34 10.87 7.83
N CYS A 218 5.93 10.14 6.80
CA CYS A 218 5.85 10.73 5.46
C CYS A 218 4.76 11.81 5.50
N CYS A 219 5.15 13.06 5.24
CA CYS A 219 4.20 14.13 4.98
C CYS A 219 3.46 13.81 3.68
N LEU A 220 2.17 13.49 3.83
CA LEU A 220 1.19 13.66 2.78
C LEU A 220 1.29 15.07 2.19
N SER A 221 0.91 15.21 0.92
CA SER A 221 0.43 16.51 0.43
C SER A 221 -0.60 17.02 1.43
N SER A 222 -0.32 18.18 2.02
CA SER A 222 -1.16 18.78 3.04
C SER A 222 -2.50 19.19 2.42
N PHE A 223 -3.47 18.28 2.45
CA PHE A 223 -4.87 18.60 2.18
C PHE A 223 -5.41 19.42 3.36
N PRO A 224 -6.02 20.59 3.12
CA PRO A 224 -6.40 21.52 4.19
C PRO A 224 -7.51 21.01 5.14
N ASP A 225 -8.10 19.84 4.91
CA ASP A 225 -9.20 19.32 5.72
C ASP A 225 -8.78 18.16 6.64
N LYS A 226 -8.64 18.51 7.92
CA LYS A 226 -8.03 17.77 9.05
C LYS A 226 -8.69 16.45 9.50
N HIS A 227 -9.51 15.80 8.70
CA HIS A 227 -10.35 14.72 9.24
C HIS A 227 -9.88 13.30 8.94
N TRP A 228 -8.92 13.12 8.02
CA TRP A 228 -8.39 11.80 7.71
C TRP A 228 -6.96 11.91 7.17
N GLN A 229 -6.01 11.85 8.10
CA GLN A 229 -4.59 11.81 7.76
C GLN A 229 -4.18 10.35 7.67
N TRP A 230 -3.51 10.03 6.57
CA TRP A 230 -2.77 8.78 6.43
C TRP A 230 -1.38 8.97 7.01
N HIS A 231 -0.90 8.01 7.77
CA HIS A 231 0.51 7.92 8.12
C HIS A 231 1.09 6.74 7.37
N MET A 232 2.11 7.01 6.58
CA MET A 232 2.96 5.97 6.05
C MET A 232 4.15 5.78 6.98
N SER A 233 4.46 4.53 7.29
CA SER A 233 5.70 4.16 7.98
C SER A 233 6.34 2.96 7.28
N GLN A 234 7.62 2.75 7.54
CA GLN A 234 8.36 1.62 6.98
C GLN A 234 9.12 0.85 8.04
N SER A 235 9.28 -0.45 7.82
CA SER A 235 10.18 -1.30 8.61
C SER A 235 11.04 -2.16 7.68
N GLN A 236 12.33 -2.28 8.01
CA GLN A 236 13.24 -3.20 7.33
C GLN A 236 13.24 -4.53 8.07
N GLY A 237 13.09 -5.65 7.36
CA GLY A 237 13.40 -6.97 7.91
C GLY A 237 14.90 -7.02 8.27
N GLN A 238 15.23 -7.44 9.50
CA GLN A 238 16.63 -7.59 9.92
C GLN A 238 17.35 -8.58 9.00
N ALA A 239 18.29 -8.09 8.19
CA ALA A 239 19.27 -8.94 7.55
C ALA A 239 20.20 -9.50 8.64
N THR A 240 20.07 -10.79 8.94
CA THR A 240 21.04 -11.51 9.78
C THR A 240 22.31 -11.77 8.96
N GLY A 241 23.20 -10.79 8.94
CA GLY A 241 24.55 -10.97 8.42
C GLY A 241 25.44 -11.60 9.48
N ASN A 242 25.82 -12.86 9.29
CA ASN A 242 26.96 -13.44 10.02
C ASN A 242 28.25 -12.84 9.45
N ILE A 243 29.07 -12.23 10.32
CA ILE A 243 30.48 -11.92 10.05
C ILE A 243 31.32 -13.12 10.44
#